data_AF-A0A2K2EVY9-F1
#
_entry.id   AF-A0A2K2EVY9-F1
#
_cell.length_a   1.000
_cell.length_b   1.000
_cell.length_c   1.000
_cell.angle_alpha   90.00
_cell.angle_beta   90.00
_cell.angle_gamma   90.00
#
_symmetry.space_group_name_H-M   'P 1'
#
loop_
_entity.id
_entity.type
_entity.pdbx_description
1 polymer ?
#
loop_
_entity_poly.entity_id
_entity_poly.type
_entity_poly.pdbx_seq_one_letter_code
_entity_poly.pdbx_strand_id
1 'polypeptide(L)' 'DATHGTAIVLGEAGINPRLVNKVHEGRPHIQDRIKNGEYTYIINTTAGRQAIEDSKLIRRSALQYKVHYDTTLNGG' A
#
# COMPACT_ATOMS: atom_id res chain seq x y z
N ASP A 1 -3.75 2.39 6.83
CA ASP A 1 -2.79 1.27 6.97
C ASP A 1 -1.45 1.63 6.35
N ALA A 2 -0.37 1.00 6.80
CA ALA A 2 0.97 1.21 6.24
C ALA A 2 1.75 -0.11 6.19
N THR A 3 2.52 -0.32 5.12
CA THR A 3 3.50 -1.41 5.09
C THR A 3 4.67 -1.11 6.01
N HIS A 4 5.42 -2.13 6.42
CA HIS A 4 6.42 -2.06 7.48
C HIS A 4 7.35 -0.83 7.44
N GLY A 5 8.02 -0.57 6.31
CA GLY A 5 8.93 0.57 6.19
C GLY A 5 8.24 1.92 6.38
N THR A 6 7.05 2.10 5.81
CA THR A 6 6.24 3.31 5.99
C THR A 6 5.74 3.44 7.42
N ALA A 7 5.37 2.33 8.07
CA ALA A 7 4.90 2.33 9.45
C ALA A 7 5.98 2.76 10.45
N ILE A 8 7.25 2.37 10.21
CA ILE A 8 8.39 2.82 11.03
C ILE A 8 8.55 4.34 10.96
N VAL A 9 8.67 4.89 9.75
CA VAL A 9 8.88 6.34 9.56
C VAL A 9 7.72 7.16 10.12
N LEU A 10 6.48 6.68 9.95
CA LEU A 10 5.31 7.32 10.57
C LEU A 10 5.36 7.24 12.10
N GLY A 11 5.75 6.10 12.66
CA GLY A 11 5.87 5.91 14.11
C GLY A 11 6.92 6.83 14.74
N GLU A 12 8.07 7.02 14.08
CA GLU A 12 9.11 7.98 14.48
C GLU A 12 8.59 9.42 14.49
N ALA A 13 7.63 9.75 13.62
CA ALA A 13 6.94 11.04 13.59
C ALA A 13 5.73 11.11 14.55
N GLY A 14 5.48 10.08 15.36
CA GLY A 14 4.36 10.03 16.32
C GLY A 14 3.02 9.59 15.72
N ILE A 15 2.99 9.12 14.47
CA ILE A 15 1.80 8.62 13.79
C ILE A 15 1.84 7.09 13.79
N ASN A 16 0.87 6.44 14.45
CA ASN A 16 0.82 4.98 14.56
C ASN A 16 -0.22 4.38 13.60
N PRO A 17 0.15 3.98 12.36
CA PRO A 17 -0.78 3.36 11.43
C PRO A 17 -1.06 1.90 11.79
N ARG A 18 -2.22 1.38 11.36
CA ARG A 18 -2.47 -0.06 11.31
C ARG A 18 -1.50 -0.73 10.33
N LEU A 19 -0.67 -1.64 10.80
CA LEU A 19 0.28 -2.37 9.97
C LEU A 19 -0.45 -3.28 8.97
N VAL A 20 0.04 -3.33 7.73
CA VAL A 20 -0.44 -4.26 6.69
C VAL A 20 0.72 -4.94 5.99
N ASN A 21 0.58 -6.24 5.77
CA ASN A 21 1.57 -7.05 5.07
C ASN A 21 1.53 -6.79 3.56
N LYS A 22 2.70 -6.82 2.93
CA LYS A 22 2.82 -7.06 1.48
C LYS A 22 2.40 -8.48 1.15
N VAL A 23 2.16 -8.74 -0.14
CA VAL A 23 1.68 -10.04 -0.62
C VAL A 23 2.61 -11.20 -0.21
N HIS A 24 3.93 -10.97 -0.22
CA HIS A 24 4.92 -11.98 0.15
C HIS A 24 5.18 -12.11 1.67
N GLU A 25 4.62 -11.21 2.50
CA GLU A 25 4.88 -11.16 3.94
C GLU A 25 3.87 -11.96 4.79
N GLY A 26 2.77 -12.44 4.19
CA GLY A 26 1.77 -13.29 4.86
C GLY A 26 0.33 -12.79 4.70
N ARG A 27 -0.64 -13.40 5.40
CA ARG A 27 -2.08 -13.04 5.30
C ARG A 27 -2.67 -12.58 6.65
N PRO A 28 -3.68 -11.68 6.64
CA PRO A 28 -4.21 -10.95 5.48
C PRO A 28 -3.25 -9.85 4.99
N HIS A 29 -3.01 -9.80 3.68
CA HIS A 29 -2.14 -8.80 3.04
C HIS A 29 -2.94 -7.68 2.35
N ILE A 30 -2.23 -6.66 1.87
CA ILE A 30 -2.81 -5.49 1.20
C ILE A 30 -3.81 -5.85 0.08
N GLN A 31 -3.53 -6.88 -0.74
CA GLN A 31 -4.46 -7.31 -1.80
C GLN A 31 -5.78 -7.86 -1.23
N ASP A 32 -5.76 -8.55 -0.08
CA ASP A 32 -6.98 -9.09 0.54
C ASP A 32 -7.87 -7.95 1.00
N ARG A 33 -7.25 -6.94 1.61
CA ARG A 33 -7.94 -5.74 2.13
C ARG A 33 -8.51 -4.88 1.01
N ILE A 34 -7.79 -4.70 -0.10
CA ILE A 34 -8.31 -4.02 -1.30
C ILE A 34 -9.53 -4.79 -1.82
N LYS A 35 -9.42 -6.12 -1.97
CA LYS A 35 -10.52 -6.98 -2.45
C LYS A 35 -11.75 -6.91 -1.54
N ASN A 36 -11.53 -6.80 -0.23
CA ASN A 36 -12.59 -6.67 0.77
C ASN A 36 -13.20 -5.25 0.85
N GLY A 37 -12.73 -4.30 0.02
CA GLY A 37 -13.23 -2.93 0.03
C GLY A 37 -12.81 -2.13 1.27
N GLU A 38 -11.73 -2.51 1.95
CA GLU A 38 -11.26 -1.83 3.17
C GLU A 38 -10.60 -0.47 2.89
N TYR A 39 -10.32 -0.15 1.63
CA TYR A 39 -9.65 1.10 1.24
C TYR A 39 -10.47 1.87 0.22
N THR A 40 -10.58 3.17 0.44
CA THR A 40 -11.11 4.14 -0.52
C THR A 40 -9.99 4.93 -1.21
N TYR A 41 -8.79 4.94 -0.63
CA TYR A 41 -7.63 5.65 -1.14
C TYR A 41 -6.32 4.92 -0.85
N ILE A 42 -5.38 4.95 -1.81
CA ILE A 42 -4.07 4.32 -1.71
C ILE A 42 -2.99 5.27 -2.26
N ILE A 43 -1.96 5.56 -1.48
CA ILE A 43 -0.73 6.17 -1.98
C ILE A 43 0.33 5.08 -2.10
N ASN A 44 0.85 4.85 -3.30
CA ASN A 44 1.88 3.86 -3.57
C ASN A 44 3.04 4.47 -4.37
N THR A 45 4.03 5.01 -3.66
CA THR A 45 5.26 5.53 -4.27
C THR A 45 6.35 4.47 -4.25
N THR A 46 6.79 4.01 -5.41
CA THR A 46 7.85 2.99 -5.53
C THR A 46 9.21 3.59 -5.82
N ALA A 47 10.22 3.16 -5.07
CA ALA A 47 11.63 3.34 -5.42
C ALA A 47 12.34 1.98 -5.39
N GLY A 48 13.12 1.67 -6.43
CA GLY A 48 13.87 0.42 -6.56
C GLY A 48 13.12 -0.72 -7.27
N ARG A 49 13.88 -1.61 -7.91
CA ARG A 49 13.37 -2.62 -8.86
C ARG A 49 12.41 -3.64 -8.22
N GLN A 50 12.70 -4.10 -7.00
CA GLN A 50 11.84 -5.05 -6.28
C GLN A 50 10.51 -4.40 -5.86
N ALA A 51 10.55 -3.15 -5.38
CA ALA A 51 9.34 -2.41 -5.03
C ALA A 51 8.44 -2.14 -6.25
N ILE A 52 9.03 -1.92 -7.43
CA ILE A 52 8.26 -1.74 -8.69
C ILE A 52 7.45 -2.98 -9.03
N GLU A 53 8.05 -4.18 -8.94
CA GLU A 53 7.36 -5.43 -9.22
C GLU A 53 6.24 -5.72 -8.20
N ASP A 54 6.52 -5.57 -6.91
CA ASP A 54 5.53 -5.74 -5.84
C ASP A 54 4.35 -4.77 -6.00
N SER A 55 4.62 -3.54 -6.44
CA SER A 55 3.59 -2.53 -6.66
C SER A 55 2.77 -2.71 -7.93
N LYS A 56 3.19 -3.55 -8.89
CA LYS A 56 2.31 -3.91 -10.03
C LYS A 56 1.04 -4.59 -9.52
N LEU A 57 1.16 -5.45 -8.52
CA LEU A 57 0.03 -6.13 -7.88
C LEU A 57 -0.92 -5.12 -7.22
N ILE A 58 -0.38 -4.19 -6.43
CA ILE A 58 -1.17 -3.18 -5.71
C ILE A 58 -1.93 -2.30 -6.69
N ARG A 59 -1.25 -1.76 -7.72
CA ARG A 59 -1.88 -0.91 -8.75
C ARG A 59 -2.96 -1.65 -9.53
N ARG A 60 -2.70 -2.90 -9.94
CA ARG A 60 -3.67 -3.73 -10.64
C ARG A 60 -4.90 -4.01 -9.77
N SER A 61 -4.71 -4.32 -8.50
CA SER A 61 -5.82 -4.54 -7.57
C SER A 61 -6.61 -3.25 -7.31
N ALA A 62 -5.94 -2.12 -7.07
CA ALA A 62 -6.63 -0.84 -6.91
C ALA A 62 -7.50 -0.48 -8.12
N LEU A 63 -6.96 -0.63 -9.33
CA LEU A 63 -7.71 -0.42 -10.58
C LEU A 63 -8.90 -1.39 -10.72
N GLN A 64 -8.69 -2.67 -10.44
CA GLN A 64 -9.73 -3.71 -10.53
C GLN A 64 -10.90 -3.46 -9.57
N TYR A 65 -10.59 -3.06 -8.34
CA TYR A 65 -11.59 -2.82 -7.28
C TYR A 65 -12.03 -1.36 -7.20
N LYS A 66 -11.67 -0.52 -8.19
CA LYS A 66 -12.05 0.90 -8.30
C LYS A 66 -11.67 1.74 -7.09
N VAL A 67 -10.53 1.44 -6.49
CA VAL A 67 -9.94 2.23 -5.41
C VAL A 67 -9.06 3.31 -6.04
N HIS A 68 -9.30 4.57 -5.69
CA HIS A 68 -8.48 5.68 -6.17
C HIS A 68 -7.04 5.53 -5.63
N TYR A 69 -6.05 5.71 -6.50
CA TYR A 69 -4.65 5.55 -6.10
C TYR A 69 -3.70 6.51 -6.80
N ASP A 70 -2.73 7.00 -6.04
CA ASP A 70 -1.65 7.85 -6.53
C ASP A 70 -0.31 7.12 -6.50
N THR A 71 0.52 7.40 -7.50
CA THR A 71 1.86 6.81 -7.62
C THR A 71 3.00 7.78 -7.31
N THR A 72 2.66 9.03 -7.00
CA THR A 72 3.62 10.08 -6.64
C THR A 72 3.14 10.81 -5.39
N LEU A 73 4.07 11.30 -4.57
CA LEU A 73 3.73 12.08 -3.37
C LEU A 73 3.20 13.47 -3.70
N ASN A 74 3.57 14.01 -4.87
CA ASN A 74 3.01 15.27 -5.38
C ASN A 74 1.58 15.10 -5.92
N GLY A 75 1.04 13.87 -5.88
CA GLY A 75 -0.09 13.41 -6.65
C GLY A 75 -1.39 14.18 -6.39
N GLY A 76 -2.01 14.53 -7.51
CA GLY A 76 -3.42 14.81 -7.73
C GLY A 76 -3.83 14.23 -9.09
#